data_AF-A0A958IXJ7-F1
#
_entry.id   AF-A0A958IXJ7-F1
#
_cell.length_a   1.000
_cell.length_b   1.000
_cell.length_c   1.000
_cell.angle_alpha   90.00
_cell.angle_beta   90.00
_cell.angle_gamma   90.00
#
_symmetry.space_group_name_H-M   'P 1'
#
loop_
_entity.id
_entity.type
_entity.pdbx_description
1 polymer ?
#
loop_
_entity_poly.entity_id
_entity_poly.type
_entity_poly.pdbx_seq_one_letter_code
_entity_poly.pdbx_strand_id
1 'polypeptide(L)'
;VLILVNGKRRHTSALVHVNGSVGRGSTGVDLNAIPASAIAKIEVLRDGAAAQYGSDAISGVINIVLKEKAGLDVTATYSQYYSSVDRGYTEDEGNRPDGNDAGAYDWDGSGLGGPEDVTYKDGKAVNLHLGYGVPLGGGNLYLSAQLRSSGYANRAGLDPRQQYFDNDPREDSFDRLNHRYGNGEFDNASFFFNGNFPLGTSGTQFYTFGGYNHRLGQSGCFFRRANDNRTVRSIHPDGFLPILENTLQDVSAAAGVKGTVGAWAYDFSETFGTNSFDWGVIQSNNTSMGDDSPTEFDAGTLKFAQATTNLDFFRSMDIGSASPLNVAIGAEFRYDNYKIEPGEEASYLNGEVPVLDGPNAGDAAAAGAQCFPGYSPRNETDTSRTNIGVYVDLENNLTSKFLVGVAGRFENYSDFGSTVTGKATGRFELTPELALRGGVSSGFRAPSLAQAYYSSIAT
;
A
#
# COMPACT_ATOMS: atom_id res chain seq x y z
N VAL A 1 11.77 6.61 0.62
CA VAL A 1 11.27 7.89 1.16
C VAL A 1 10.58 7.57 2.47
N LEU A 2 10.85 8.33 3.52
CA LEU A 2 10.16 8.21 4.80
C LEU A 2 8.85 9.00 4.77
N ILE A 3 7.78 8.43 5.30
CA ILE A 3 6.51 9.13 5.51
C ILE A 3 6.37 9.47 7.00
N LEU A 4 6.08 10.74 7.27
CA LEU A 4 5.70 11.25 8.57
C LEU A 4 4.26 11.74 8.56
N VAL A 5 3.59 11.65 9.69
CA VAL A 5 2.33 12.34 9.98
C VAL A 5 2.57 13.24 11.18
N ASN A 6 2.34 14.55 11.02
CA ASN A 6 2.65 15.57 12.03
C ASN A 6 4.07 15.45 12.60
N GLY A 7 5.05 15.15 11.74
CA GLY A 7 6.45 14.99 12.12
C GLY A 7 6.82 13.66 12.76
N LYS A 8 5.88 12.71 12.94
CA LYS A 8 6.18 11.38 13.52
C LYS A 8 6.06 10.26 12.50
N ARG A 9 6.87 9.22 12.68
CA ARG A 9 6.98 8.08 11.75
C ARG A 9 5.65 7.37 11.56
N ARG A 10 5.30 7.12 10.30
CA ARG A 10 4.18 6.26 9.90
C ARG A 10 4.69 4.83 9.65
N HIS A 11 3.94 3.84 10.13
CA HIS A 11 4.25 2.43 9.89
C HIS A 11 4.17 2.06 8.40
N THR A 12 4.87 1.00 8.00
CA THR A 12 4.81 0.43 6.65
C THR A 12 3.74 -0.65 6.53
N SER A 13 3.38 -1.00 5.29
CA SER A 13 2.51 -2.14 4.99
C SER A 13 3.25 -3.47 5.14
N ALA A 14 2.49 -4.52 5.47
CA ALA A 14 2.92 -5.91 5.47
C ALA A 14 3.11 -6.48 4.04
N LEU A 15 2.46 -5.89 3.05
CA LEU A 15 2.54 -6.34 1.67
C LEU A 15 3.92 -6.01 1.07
N VAL A 16 4.59 -7.06 0.58
CA VAL A 16 5.78 -6.92 -0.26
C VAL A 16 5.34 -6.94 -1.72
N HIS A 17 5.80 -5.97 -2.50
CA HIS A 17 5.50 -5.95 -3.92
C HIS A 17 6.34 -7.02 -4.65
N VAL A 18 5.81 -8.21 -4.89
CA VAL A 18 6.59 -9.33 -5.47
C VAL A 18 6.36 -9.55 -6.96
N ASN A 19 5.28 -8.99 -7.50
CA ASN A 19 4.93 -9.07 -8.92
C ASN A 19 5.91 -8.27 -9.79
N GLY A 20 5.91 -8.56 -11.10
CA GLY A 20 6.82 -7.99 -12.11
C GLY A 20 6.61 -6.49 -12.42
N SER A 21 6.28 -5.68 -11.43
CA SER A 21 5.98 -4.26 -11.51
C SER A 21 7.09 -3.40 -10.90
N VAL A 22 7.08 -2.10 -11.23
CA VAL A 22 8.05 -1.13 -10.69
C VAL A 22 7.97 -1.11 -9.16
N GLY A 23 9.12 -1.18 -8.49
CA GLY A 23 9.17 -1.27 -7.03
C GLY A 23 9.10 -2.70 -6.48
N ARG A 24 9.35 -3.72 -7.31
CA ARG A 24 9.50 -5.11 -6.86
C ARG A 24 10.48 -5.23 -5.68
N GLY A 25 10.11 -6.02 -4.68
CA GLY A 25 10.83 -6.21 -3.44
C GLY A 25 10.74 -5.04 -2.47
N SER A 26 9.88 -4.04 -2.71
CA SER A 26 9.69 -2.92 -1.78
C SER A 26 8.47 -3.12 -0.87
N THR A 27 8.56 -2.51 0.31
CA THR A 27 7.47 -2.34 1.27
C THR A 27 7.20 -0.85 1.42
N GLY A 28 5.97 -0.42 1.10
CA GLY A 28 5.56 0.98 1.15
C GLY A 28 4.78 1.32 2.42
N VAL A 29 4.32 2.57 2.51
CA VAL A 29 3.29 3.00 3.47
C VAL A 29 1.97 3.04 2.71
N ASP A 30 0.89 2.49 3.27
CA ASP A 30 -0.43 2.73 2.67
C ASP A 30 -0.89 4.16 2.94
N LEU A 31 -0.83 4.98 1.90
CA LEU A 31 -1.32 6.36 1.93
C LEU A 31 -2.84 6.43 1.80
N ASN A 32 -3.49 5.37 1.29
CA ASN A 32 -4.95 5.35 1.20
C ASN A 32 -5.60 5.32 2.58
N ALA A 33 -4.88 4.81 3.59
CA ALA A 33 -5.30 4.86 4.97
C ALA A 33 -5.52 6.27 5.50
N ILE A 34 -4.82 7.29 4.99
CA ILE A 34 -4.97 8.68 5.44
C ILE A 34 -5.99 9.39 4.52
N PRO A 35 -7.15 9.84 5.03
CA PRO A 35 -8.10 10.58 4.22
C PRO A 35 -7.46 11.85 3.67
N ALA A 36 -7.49 12.03 2.34
CA ALA A 36 -6.89 13.22 1.70
C ALA A 36 -7.48 14.54 2.23
N SER A 37 -8.75 14.50 2.63
CA SER A 37 -9.46 15.60 3.24
C SER A 37 -9.06 15.88 4.69
N ALA A 38 -8.42 14.95 5.41
CA ALA A 38 -7.84 15.20 6.72
C ALA A 38 -6.50 15.95 6.65
N ILE A 39 -5.93 16.10 5.44
CA ILE A 39 -4.63 16.72 5.21
C ILE A 39 -4.79 18.23 5.08
N ALA A 40 -4.01 18.98 5.85
CA ALA A 40 -3.89 20.43 5.74
C ALA A 40 -2.83 20.83 4.71
N LYS A 41 -1.66 20.19 4.76
CA LYS A 41 -0.56 20.39 3.81
C LYS A 41 0.37 19.18 3.78
N ILE A 42 1.15 19.09 2.72
CA ILE A 42 2.22 18.11 2.56
C ILE A 42 3.53 18.86 2.41
N GLU A 43 4.52 18.50 3.23
CA GLU A 43 5.86 19.06 3.20
C GLU A 43 6.81 17.99 2.65
N VAL A 44 7.69 18.38 1.73
CA VAL A 44 8.60 17.44 1.07
C VAL A 44 10.03 17.92 1.26
N LEU A 45 10.82 17.14 1.99
CA LEU A 45 12.26 17.29 2.07
C LEU A 45 12.91 16.38 1.03
N ARG A 46 13.47 17.00 -0.01
CA ARG A 46 14.05 16.29 -1.16
C ARG A 46 15.48 15.80 -0.91
N ASP A 47 16.13 16.31 0.13
CA ASP A 47 17.48 15.93 0.49
C ASP A 47 17.48 14.69 1.40
N GLY A 48 18.54 13.89 1.35
CA GLY A 48 18.75 12.80 2.30
C GLY A 48 18.71 13.34 3.75
N ALA A 49 17.88 12.74 4.59
CA ALA A 49 17.68 13.15 5.97
C ALA A 49 17.91 11.98 6.95
N ALA A 50 18.74 11.02 6.53
CA ALA A 50 19.03 9.82 7.31
C ALA A 50 19.71 10.13 8.65
N ALA A 51 20.48 11.21 8.74
CA ALA A 51 21.10 11.66 9.99
C ALA A 51 20.05 12.14 11.02
N GLN A 52 18.92 12.68 10.57
CA GLN A 52 17.88 13.18 11.48
C GLN A 52 16.82 12.10 11.76
N TYR A 53 16.29 11.48 10.70
CA TYR A 53 15.14 10.58 10.78
C TYR A 53 15.48 9.09 10.62
N GLY A 54 16.77 8.73 10.58
CA GLY A 54 17.22 7.34 10.42
C GLY A 54 17.12 6.80 9.01
N SER A 55 17.41 5.50 8.87
CA SER A 55 17.63 4.81 7.59
C SER A 55 16.60 5.06 6.49
N ASP A 56 15.34 5.17 6.88
CA ASP A 56 14.21 5.23 5.96
C ASP A 56 14.14 6.58 5.21
N ALA A 57 14.84 7.59 5.71
CA ALA A 57 14.91 8.94 5.14
C ALA A 57 16.08 9.15 4.17
N ILE A 58 16.71 8.07 3.69
CA ILE A 58 17.83 8.14 2.73
C ILE A 58 17.44 8.83 1.41
N SER A 59 16.22 8.60 0.93
CA SER A 59 15.68 9.18 -0.32
C SER A 59 14.80 10.42 -0.08
N GLY A 60 14.90 11.04 1.09
CA GLY A 60 14.05 12.17 1.49
C GLY A 60 12.86 11.78 2.36
N VAL A 61 12.08 12.79 2.73
CA VAL A 61 10.98 12.72 3.70
C VAL A 61 9.75 13.43 3.14
N ILE A 62 8.58 12.82 3.33
CA ILE A 62 7.28 13.44 3.11
C ILE A 62 6.60 13.54 4.47
N ASN A 63 6.29 14.75 4.90
CA ASN A 63 5.55 15.01 6.13
C ASN A 63 4.12 15.46 5.78
N ILE A 64 3.14 14.65 6.19
CA ILE A 64 1.72 14.94 6.06
C ILE A 64 1.28 15.66 7.32
N VAL A 65 0.83 16.91 7.17
CA VAL A 65 0.31 17.70 8.29
C VAL A 65 -1.20 17.63 8.26
N LEU A 66 -1.79 17.20 9.38
CA LEU A 66 -3.23 17.02 9.52
C LEU A 66 -3.95 18.34 9.83
N LYS A 67 -5.25 18.41 9.51
CA LYS A 67 -6.10 19.55 9.84
C LYS A 67 -6.32 19.69 11.34
N GLU A 68 -6.48 20.94 11.75
CA GLU A 68 -6.70 21.37 13.14
C GLU A 68 -7.86 22.37 13.27
N LYS A 69 -8.44 22.80 12.14
CA LYS A 69 -9.38 23.92 12.06
C LYS A 69 -10.75 23.55 12.66
N ALA A 70 -11.32 24.45 13.45
CA ALA A 70 -12.68 24.33 13.95
C ALA A 70 -13.75 24.44 12.84
N GLY A 71 -14.86 23.75 13.05
CA GLY A 71 -16.03 23.79 12.15
C GLY A 71 -16.17 22.56 11.26
N LEU A 72 -17.21 22.59 10.42
CA LEU A 72 -17.63 21.50 9.55
C LEU A 72 -16.92 21.57 8.19
N ASP A 73 -16.48 20.42 7.71
CA ASP A 73 -15.90 20.19 6.38
C ASP A 73 -16.62 19.01 5.73
N VAL A 74 -17.25 19.21 4.56
CA VAL A 74 -17.99 18.15 3.86
C VAL A 74 -17.55 18.14 2.41
N THR A 75 -17.25 16.96 1.89
CA THR A 75 -16.95 16.78 0.46
C THR A 75 -17.70 15.57 -0.06
N ALA A 76 -18.33 15.73 -1.22
CA ALA A 76 -18.90 14.63 -1.98
C ALA A 76 -18.36 14.71 -3.40
N THR A 77 -17.91 13.58 -3.95
CA THR A 77 -17.40 13.48 -5.31
C THR A 77 -17.97 12.24 -5.97
N TYR A 78 -18.44 12.40 -7.20
CA TYR A 78 -18.84 11.31 -8.08
C TYR A 78 -17.97 11.37 -9.34
N SER A 79 -17.51 10.23 -9.82
CA SER A 79 -16.78 10.11 -11.07
C SER A 79 -17.12 8.81 -11.79
N GLN A 80 -16.87 8.77 -13.10
CA GLN A 80 -17.09 7.61 -13.94
C GLN A 80 -16.22 7.75 -15.19
N TYR A 81 -15.73 6.64 -15.74
CA TYR A 81 -15.05 6.65 -17.02
C TYR A 81 -16.04 6.55 -18.17
N TYR A 82 -15.76 7.30 -19.23
CA TYR A 82 -16.38 7.18 -20.54
C TYR A 82 -15.28 6.75 -21.50
N SER A 83 -15.47 5.63 -22.18
CA SER A 83 -14.41 5.05 -22.97
C SER A 83 -14.95 4.51 -24.27
N SER A 84 -14.22 4.85 -25.33
CA SER A 84 -14.48 4.39 -26.69
C SER A 84 -13.25 3.60 -27.12
N VAL A 85 -13.48 2.37 -27.56
CA VAL A 85 -12.45 1.44 -28.02
C VAL A 85 -13.00 0.68 -29.20
N ASP A 86 -12.14 0.40 -30.16
CA ASP A 86 -12.43 -0.57 -31.21
C ASP A 86 -12.34 -1.97 -30.60
N ARG A 87 -13.38 -2.80 -30.78
CA ARG A 87 -13.47 -4.16 -30.24
C ARG A 87 -13.87 -5.14 -31.34
N GLY A 88 -13.13 -6.23 -31.42
CA GLY A 88 -13.38 -7.31 -32.35
C GLY A 88 -12.05 -7.85 -32.87
N TYR A 89 -12.13 -8.79 -33.80
CA TYR A 89 -10.97 -9.33 -34.50
C TYR A 89 -11.29 -9.35 -35.99
N THR A 90 -10.35 -8.90 -36.82
CA THR A 90 -10.43 -9.12 -38.26
C THR A 90 -10.16 -10.60 -38.59
N GLU A 91 -10.52 -11.04 -39.80
CA GLU A 91 -10.24 -12.41 -40.28
C GLU A 91 -8.73 -12.75 -40.20
N ASP A 92 -7.86 -11.76 -40.40
CA ASP A 92 -6.39 -11.90 -40.32
C ASP A 92 -5.86 -11.98 -38.88
N GLU A 93 -6.67 -11.63 -37.87
CA GLU A 93 -6.26 -11.55 -36.45
C GLU A 93 -6.78 -12.71 -35.59
N GLY A 94 -7.82 -13.41 -36.03
CA GLY A 94 -8.44 -14.48 -35.24
C GLY A 94 -7.89 -15.86 -35.59
N ASN A 95 -7.15 -16.47 -34.66
CA ASN A 95 -6.78 -17.88 -34.76
C ASN A 95 -7.90 -18.77 -34.19
N ARG A 96 -8.71 -19.39 -35.05
CA ARG A 96 -9.42 -20.61 -34.66
C ARG A 96 -8.46 -21.81 -34.74
N PRO A 97 -8.47 -22.73 -33.75
CA PRO A 97 -7.66 -23.95 -33.80
C PRO A 97 -8.02 -24.94 -34.92
N ASP A 98 -9.15 -24.76 -35.61
CA ASP A 98 -9.67 -25.66 -36.65
C ASP A 98 -9.11 -25.37 -38.06
N GLY A 99 -8.23 -24.37 -38.20
CA GLY A 99 -7.64 -24.00 -39.48
C GLY A 99 -8.61 -23.29 -40.44
N ASN A 100 -9.78 -22.86 -39.95
CA ASN A 100 -10.64 -21.94 -40.66
C ASN A 100 -10.32 -20.51 -40.21
N ASP A 101 -10.17 -19.60 -41.17
CA ASP A 101 -10.06 -18.16 -40.91
C ASP A 101 -11.17 -17.77 -39.93
N ALA A 102 -10.81 -17.08 -38.84
CA ALA A 102 -11.80 -16.65 -37.87
C ALA A 102 -12.75 -15.70 -38.58
N GLY A 103 -13.90 -16.23 -38.99
CA GLY A 103 -15.05 -15.40 -39.28
C GLY A 103 -15.21 -14.43 -38.10
N ALA A 104 -15.13 -13.16 -38.42
CA ALA A 104 -14.87 -12.07 -37.52
C ALA A 104 -15.93 -12.02 -36.40
N TYR A 105 -15.67 -12.19 -35.10
CA TYR A 105 -16.77 -12.18 -34.12
C TYR A 105 -17.54 -10.84 -34.10
N ASP A 106 -18.88 -10.88 -34.13
CA ASP A 106 -19.74 -9.71 -33.95
C ASP A 106 -20.10 -9.50 -32.45
N TRP A 107 -20.30 -8.24 -32.04
CA TRP A 107 -20.29 -7.76 -30.64
C TRP A 107 -21.40 -8.32 -29.72
N ASP A 108 -22.46 -8.89 -30.27
CA ASP A 108 -23.63 -9.42 -29.55
C ASP A 108 -23.85 -10.94 -29.76
N GLY A 109 -22.89 -11.62 -30.39
CA GLY A 109 -23.00 -13.04 -30.73
C GLY A 109 -24.01 -13.35 -31.84
N SER A 110 -24.48 -12.35 -32.59
CA SER A 110 -25.45 -12.55 -33.69
C SER A 110 -24.80 -12.91 -35.03
N GLY A 111 -23.47 -12.90 -35.16
CA GLY A 111 -22.81 -13.28 -36.40
C GLY A 111 -21.31 -13.04 -36.49
N LEU A 112 -20.81 -13.08 -37.73
CA LEU A 112 -19.43 -12.76 -38.08
C LEU A 112 -19.36 -11.31 -38.62
N GLY A 113 -18.91 -10.31 -37.85
CA GLY A 113 -19.04 -8.86 -38.14
C GLY A 113 -17.76 -8.00 -38.15
N GLY A 114 -16.68 -8.38 -37.46
CA GLY A 114 -15.43 -7.59 -37.44
C GLY A 114 -15.35 -6.54 -36.34
N PRO A 115 -14.28 -5.72 -36.32
CA PRO A 115 -14.08 -4.70 -35.29
C PRO A 115 -15.18 -3.63 -35.31
N GLU A 116 -15.71 -3.32 -34.13
CA GLU A 116 -16.69 -2.25 -33.90
C GLU A 116 -16.24 -1.26 -32.83
N ASP A 117 -16.56 0.02 -33.05
CA ASP A 117 -16.37 1.08 -32.06
C ASP A 117 -17.39 0.96 -30.92
N VAL A 118 -16.95 0.41 -29.78
CA VAL A 118 -17.78 0.27 -28.58
C VAL A 118 -17.50 1.41 -27.61
N THR A 119 -18.57 2.14 -27.26
CA THR A 119 -18.53 3.10 -26.15
C THR A 119 -19.26 2.55 -24.94
N TYR A 120 -18.55 2.47 -23.80
CA TYR A 120 -19.11 2.00 -22.54
C TYR A 120 -18.67 2.88 -21.38
N LYS A 121 -19.33 2.67 -20.24
CA LYS A 121 -19.06 3.40 -19.00
C LYS A 121 -18.77 2.43 -17.87
N ASP A 122 -17.67 2.63 -17.17
CA ASP A 122 -17.21 1.79 -16.07
C ASP A 122 -16.52 2.64 -14.98
N GLY A 123 -15.97 1.99 -13.96
CA GLY A 123 -15.22 2.63 -12.88
C GLY A 123 -15.99 3.74 -12.15
N LYS A 124 -17.30 3.57 -11.95
CA LYS A 124 -18.10 4.51 -11.15
C LYS A 124 -17.49 4.60 -9.76
N ALA A 125 -17.18 5.81 -9.30
CA ALA A 125 -16.61 6.02 -7.98
C ALA A 125 -17.30 7.15 -7.24
N VAL A 126 -17.53 6.93 -5.95
CA VAL A 126 -18.11 7.87 -4.99
C VAL A 126 -17.12 8.07 -3.85
N ASN A 127 -16.86 9.32 -3.49
CA ASN A 127 -16.09 9.68 -2.29
C ASN A 127 -16.94 10.64 -1.45
N LEU A 128 -17.22 10.24 -0.22
CA LEU A 128 -17.90 11.04 0.78
C LEU A 128 -16.93 11.28 1.93
N HIS A 129 -16.78 12.54 2.32
CA HIS A 129 -15.99 12.93 3.48
C HIS A 129 -16.80 13.85 4.40
N LEU A 130 -16.66 13.60 5.69
CA LEU A 130 -17.16 14.44 6.77
C LEU A 130 -16.01 14.71 7.74
N GLY A 131 -15.72 15.98 7.98
CA GLY A 131 -14.74 16.46 8.94
C GLY A 131 -15.37 17.45 9.91
N TYR A 132 -14.98 17.40 11.18
CA TYR A 132 -15.44 18.36 12.17
C TYR A 132 -14.33 18.68 13.18
N GLY A 133 -14.01 19.97 13.30
CA GLY A 133 -13.08 20.47 14.30
C GLY A 133 -13.81 21.04 15.52
N VAL A 134 -13.45 20.56 16.69
CA VAL A 134 -14.00 20.94 17.99
C VAL A 134 -12.92 21.70 18.78
N PRO A 135 -13.17 22.94 19.21
CA PRO A 135 -12.37 23.57 20.25
C PRO A 135 -12.58 22.81 21.57
N LEU A 136 -11.51 22.25 22.13
CA LEU A 136 -11.59 21.43 23.35
C LEU A 136 -10.37 21.69 24.25
N GLY A 137 -10.60 21.98 25.52
CA GLY A 137 -9.54 22.14 26.52
C GLY A 137 -8.55 23.27 26.22
N GLY A 138 -8.98 24.35 25.55
CA GLY A 138 -8.10 25.43 25.07
C GLY A 138 -7.28 25.08 23.82
N GLY A 139 -7.43 23.86 23.31
CA GLY A 139 -6.84 23.36 22.09
C GLY A 139 -7.88 22.98 21.04
N ASN A 140 -7.55 22.01 20.20
CA ASN A 140 -8.41 21.52 19.13
C ASN A 140 -8.44 19.99 19.09
N LEU A 141 -9.56 19.45 18.59
CA LEU A 141 -9.70 18.08 18.15
C LEU A 141 -10.41 18.09 16.80
N TYR A 142 -9.72 17.68 15.75
CA TYR A 142 -10.27 17.47 14.43
C TYR A 142 -10.57 15.98 14.23
N LEU A 143 -11.80 15.69 13.81
CA LEU A 143 -12.27 14.34 13.46
C LEU A 143 -12.57 14.31 11.97
N SER A 144 -12.22 13.21 11.31
CA SER A 144 -12.42 12.99 9.89
C SER A 144 -12.93 11.58 9.65
N ALA A 145 -14.01 11.44 8.91
CA ALA A 145 -14.48 10.18 8.36
C ALA A 145 -14.54 10.29 6.83
N GLN A 146 -14.17 9.21 6.13
CA GLN A 146 -14.26 9.13 4.68
C GLN A 146 -14.74 7.75 4.26
N LEU A 147 -15.72 7.74 3.36
CA LEU A 147 -16.22 6.56 2.66
C LEU A 147 -15.88 6.71 1.18
N ARG A 148 -15.23 5.71 0.61
CA ARG A 148 -14.93 5.65 -0.83
C ARG A 148 -15.44 4.32 -1.36
N SER A 149 -16.08 4.36 -2.50
CA SER A 149 -16.46 3.20 -3.29
C SER A 149 -16.01 3.45 -4.72
N SER A 150 -15.44 2.44 -5.37
CA SER A 150 -15.08 2.47 -6.77
C SER A 150 -15.40 1.13 -7.38
N GLY A 151 -16.22 1.13 -8.44
CA GLY A 151 -16.33 -0.03 -9.31
C GLY A 151 -15.06 -0.27 -10.10
N TYR A 152 -14.93 -1.46 -10.68
CA TYR A 152 -13.80 -1.80 -11.51
C TYR A 152 -13.87 -1.09 -12.86
N ALA A 153 -12.72 -0.92 -13.50
CA ALA A 153 -12.61 -0.56 -14.90
C ALA A 153 -12.10 -1.77 -15.68
N ASN A 154 -12.59 -1.96 -16.90
CA ASN A 154 -12.19 -3.06 -17.75
C ASN A 154 -11.73 -2.57 -19.11
N ARG A 155 -10.46 -2.85 -19.42
CA ARG A 155 -9.75 -2.55 -20.67
C ARG A 155 -9.32 -3.83 -21.39
N ALA A 156 -9.78 -4.99 -20.93
CA ALA A 156 -9.57 -6.23 -21.65
C ALA A 156 -10.28 -6.17 -23.01
N GLY A 157 -9.64 -6.73 -24.02
CA GLY A 157 -10.31 -7.10 -25.26
C GLY A 157 -11.18 -8.35 -25.06
N LEU A 158 -11.87 -8.75 -26.13
CA LEU A 158 -12.58 -10.02 -26.17
C LEU A 158 -11.58 -11.18 -26.13
N ASP A 159 -11.92 -12.30 -25.48
CA ASP A 159 -11.06 -13.48 -25.46
C ASP A 159 -11.19 -14.27 -26.77
N PRO A 160 -10.13 -14.32 -27.61
CA PRO A 160 -10.19 -14.99 -28.91
C PRO A 160 -10.05 -16.50 -28.80
N ARG A 161 -9.70 -17.02 -27.62
CA ARG A 161 -9.42 -18.45 -27.43
C ARG A 161 -10.72 -19.25 -27.46
N GLN A 162 -10.63 -20.49 -27.93
CA GLN A 162 -11.71 -21.47 -27.79
C GLN A 162 -12.00 -21.71 -26.30
N GLN A 163 -13.26 -21.62 -25.89
CA GLN A 163 -13.70 -21.66 -24.50
C GLN A 163 -14.17 -23.05 -24.07
N TYR A 164 -14.82 -23.79 -24.97
CA TYR A 164 -15.31 -25.15 -24.76
C TYR A 164 -14.51 -26.19 -25.56
N PHE A 165 -14.86 -27.47 -25.43
CA PHE A 165 -14.29 -28.52 -26.27
C PHE A 165 -14.81 -28.44 -27.71
N ASP A 166 -14.18 -29.18 -28.61
CA ASP A 166 -14.53 -29.17 -30.03
C ASP A 166 -16.00 -29.53 -30.25
N ASN A 167 -16.65 -28.76 -31.13
CA ASN A 167 -18.06 -28.90 -31.51
C ASN A 167 -19.08 -28.69 -30.37
N ASP A 168 -18.70 -28.02 -29.28
CA ASP A 168 -19.67 -27.58 -28.26
C ASP A 168 -20.46 -26.36 -28.79
N PRO A 169 -21.80 -26.46 -28.92
CA PRO A 169 -22.61 -25.37 -29.48
C PRO A 169 -22.61 -24.10 -28.62
N ARG A 170 -22.16 -24.17 -27.36
CA ARG A 170 -22.06 -22.99 -26.49
C ARG A 170 -20.93 -22.04 -26.88
N GLU A 171 -19.98 -22.49 -27.69
CA GLU A 171 -18.85 -21.66 -28.16
C GLU A 171 -19.30 -20.44 -28.96
N ASP A 172 -20.39 -20.59 -29.72
CA ASP A 172 -20.91 -19.53 -30.58
C ASP A 172 -21.61 -18.41 -29.80
N SER A 173 -22.18 -18.73 -28.63
CA SER A 173 -22.94 -17.78 -27.81
C SER A 173 -22.23 -17.33 -26.53
N PHE A 174 -20.94 -17.62 -26.38
CA PHE A 174 -20.18 -17.29 -25.16
C PHE A 174 -19.87 -15.80 -25.05
N ASP A 175 -20.05 -15.21 -23.87
CA ASP A 175 -19.60 -13.84 -23.59
C ASP A 175 -18.07 -13.76 -23.48
N ARG A 176 -17.44 -13.30 -24.56
CA ARG A 176 -15.98 -13.20 -24.66
C ARG A 176 -15.38 -12.07 -23.83
N LEU A 177 -16.17 -11.21 -23.17
CA LEU A 177 -15.67 -10.21 -22.22
C LEU A 177 -15.46 -10.82 -20.82
N ASN A 178 -14.65 -11.88 -20.77
CA ASN A 178 -14.49 -12.76 -19.60
C ASN A 178 -13.28 -12.41 -18.70
N HIS A 179 -12.57 -11.31 -18.98
CA HIS A 179 -11.46 -10.80 -18.17
C HIS A 179 -11.80 -9.46 -17.51
N ARG A 180 -11.15 -9.15 -16.39
CA ARG A 180 -11.14 -7.81 -15.78
C ARG A 180 -9.72 -7.26 -15.77
N TYR A 181 -9.41 -6.36 -16.71
CA TYR A 181 -8.10 -5.72 -16.77
C TYR A 181 -8.22 -4.21 -16.59
N GLY A 182 -7.58 -3.65 -15.56
CA GLY A 182 -7.67 -2.22 -15.26
C GLY A 182 -7.70 -1.96 -13.77
N ASN A 183 -8.36 -0.89 -13.36
CA ASN A 183 -8.53 -0.58 -11.95
C ASN A 183 -9.46 -1.62 -11.31
N GLY A 184 -9.01 -2.22 -10.21
CA GLY A 184 -9.85 -3.08 -9.37
C GLY A 184 -10.96 -2.28 -8.69
N GLU A 185 -12.01 -2.99 -8.30
CA GLU A 185 -13.07 -2.41 -7.46
C GLU A 185 -12.64 -2.38 -6.00
N PHE A 186 -13.18 -1.44 -5.24
CA PHE A 186 -12.97 -1.40 -3.79
C PHE A 186 -14.05 -0.61 -3.08
N ASP A 187 -14.28 -0.99 -1.83
CA ASP A 187 -14.98 -0.20 -0.83
C ASP A 187 -14.02 0.10 0.33
N ASN A 188 -14.08 1.32 0.85
CA ASN A 188 -13.15 1.78 1.85
C ASN A 188 -13.79 2.76 2.83
N ALA A 189 -13.66 2.44 4.11
CA ALA A 189 -14.00 3.33 5.21
C ALA A 189 -12.75 3.71 5.99
N SER A 190 -12.56 5.00 6.23
CA SER A 190 -11.43 5.52 7.00
C SER A 190 -11.90 6.55 8.01
N PHE A 191 -11.29 6.52 9.19
CA PHE A 191 -11.50 7.47 10.26
C PHE A 191 -10.15 7.97 10.76
N PHE A 192 -9.99 9.28 10.91
CA PHE A 192 -8.79 9.92 11.45
C PHE A 192 -9.16 10.96 12.49
N PHE A 193 -8.31 11.11 13.49
CA PHE A 193 -8.38 12.20 14.44
C PHE A 193 -7.02 12.90 14.57
N ASN A 194 -7.05 14.18 14.91
CA ASN A 194 -5.87 14.98 15.18
C ASN A 194 -6.20 16.00 16.28
N GLY A 195 -5.46 15.99 17.37
CA GLY A 195 -5.71 16.85 18.52
C GLY A 195 -4.43 17.44 19.09
N ASN A 196 -4.54 18.68 19.52
CA ASN A 196 -3.48 19.43 20.18
C ASN A 196 -4.09 20.21 21.35
N PHE A 197 -3.56 20.01 22.54
CA PHE A 197 -4.13 20.45 23.80
C PHE A 197 -3.05 21.12 24.67
N PRO A 198 -3.20 22.39 25.06
CA PRO A 198 -2.33 22.99 26.05
C PRO A 198 -2.50 22.28 27.40
N LEU A 199 -1.36 21.98 28.06
CA LEU A 199 -1.33 21.42 29.41
C LEU A 199 -0.94 22.51 30.41
N GLY A 200 -1.93 22.99 31.17
CA GLY A 200 -1.73 24.05 32.16
C GLY A 200 -1.28 25.38 31.53
N THR A 201 -0.49 26.15 32.27
CA THR A 201 -0.04 27.50 31.86
C THR A 201 1.44 27.57 31.46
N SER A 202 2.16 26.45 31.53
CA SER A 202 3.63 26.38 31.36
C SER A 202 4.11 26.36 29.91
N GLY A 203 3.19 26.47 28.94
CA GLY A 203 3.50 26.31 27.51
C GLY A 203 3.73 24.86 27.09
N THR A 204 3.49 23.89 27.97
CA THR A 204 3.48 22.46 27.62
C THR A 204 2.24 22.13 26.80
N GLN A 205 2.38 21.27 25.79
CA GLN A 205 1.31 20.83 24.91
C GLN A 205 1.31 19.30 24.81
N PHE A 206 0.13 18.71 24.99
CA PHE A 206 -0.14 17.34 24.62
C PHE A 206 -0.71 17.30 23.21
N TYR A 207 -0.26 16.37 22.39
CA TYR A 207 -0.86 16.14 21.07
C TYR A 207 -1.11 14.65 20.87
N THR A 208 -2.10 14.35 20.05
CA THR A 208 -2.42 12.98 19.66
C THR A 208 -3.07 12.96 18.29
N PHE A 209 -2.79 11.93 17.52
CA PHE A 209 -3.43 11.72 16.24
C PHE A 209 -3.39 10.24 15.90
N GLY A 210 -4.24 9.83 14.97
CA GLY A 210 -4.33 8.43 14.60
C GLY A 210 -5.53 8.19 13.72
N GLY A 211 -5.74 6.92 13.40
CA GLY A 211 -6.84 6.54 12.57
C GLY A 211 -6.95 5.05 12.35
N TYR A 212 -8.09 4.70 11.78
CA TYR A 212 -8.46 3.36 11.35
C TYR A 212 -8.83 3.41 9.88
N ASN A 213 -8.39 2.42 9.12
CA ASN A 213 -8.74 2.23 7.73
C ASN A 213 -9.14 0.77 7.52
N HIS A 214 -10.25 0.57 6.82
CA HIS A 214 -10.69 -0.73 6.33
C HIS A 214 -11.00 -0.62 4.85
N ARG A 215 -10.40 -1.48 4.05
CA ARG A 215 -10.63 -1.53 2.61
C ARG A 215 -10.82 -2.97 2.16
N LEU A 216 -11.93 -3.22 1.49
CA LEU A 216 -12.16 -4.43 0.71
C LEU A 216 -11.87 -4.07 -0.75
N GLY A 217 -10.96 -4.80 -1.41
CA GLY A 217 -10.64 -4.58 -2.81
C GLY A 217 -10.71 -5.88 -3.59
N GLN A 218 -11.24 -5.85 -4.80
CA GLN A 218 -11.30 -7.01 -5.67
C GLN A 218 -10.56 -6.78 -7.00
N SER A 219 -9.89 -7.83 -7.47
CA SER A 219 -9.17 -7.83 -8.74
C SER A 219 -9.32 -9.17 -9.44
N GLY A 220 -9.62 -9.14 -10.73
CA GLY A 220 -9.72 -10.36 -11.53
C GLY A 220 -8.35 -10.94 -11.87
N CYS A 221 -8.27 -12.26 -11.86
CA CYS A 221 -7.10 -13.00 -12.30
C CYS A 221 -7.18 -13.31 -13.81
N PHE A 222 -6.60 -14.44 -14.23
CA PHE A 222 -6.80 -14.97 -15.57
C PHE A 222 -8.02 -15.89 -15.62
N PHE A 223 -8.85 -15.73 -16.65
CA PHE A 223 -10.02 -16.58 -16.85
C PHE A 223 -9.62 -18.06 -17.02
N ARG A 224 -10.36 -18.95 -16.37
CA ARG A 224 -10.29 -20.41 -16.53
C ARG A 224 -11.41 -20.83 -17.45
N ARG A 225 -11.04 -21.33 -18.64
CA ARG A 225 -11.99 -21.72 -19.69
C ARG A 225 -12.69 -23.02 -19.31
N ALA A 226 -13.87 -23.29 -19.86
CA ALA A 226 -14.57 -24.56 -19.63
C ALA A 226 -13.72 -25.76 -20.09
N ASN A 227 -12.92 -25.61 -21.15
CA ASN A 227 -12.00 -26.62 -21.65
C ASN A 227 -10.65 -26.73 -20.92
N ASP A 228 -10.45 -26.00 -19.82
CA ASP A 228 -9.22 -26.02 -19.05
C ASP A 228 -9.25 -27.10 -17.95
N ASN A 229 -8.16 -27.84 -17.77
CA ASN A 229 -8.03 -28.84 -16.69
C ASN A 229 -8.09 -28.22 -15.28
N ARG A 230 -7.98 -26.88 -15.19
CA ARG A 230 -8.12 -26.09 -13.96
C ARG A 230 -9.57 -25.72 -13.64
N THR A 231 -10.54 -26.21 -14.42
CA THR A 231 -11.97 -25.96 -14.23
C THR A 231 -12.68 -27.22 -13.77
N VAL A 232 -13.28 -27.16 -12.57
CA VAL A 232 -14.26 -28.16 -12.15
C VAL A 232 -15.60 -27.83 -12.83
N ARG A 233 -15.91 -28.49 -13.94
CA ARG A 233 -17.05 -28.15 -14.81
C ARG A 233 -18.44 -28.40 -14.21
N SER A 234 -18.53 -29.23 -13.17
CA SER A 234 -19.76 -29.38 -12.38
C SER A 234 -20.08 -28.13 -11.55
N ILE A 235 -19.06 -27.36 -11.18
CA ILE A 235 -19.16 -26.10 -10.42
C ILE A 235 -19.23 -24.91 -11.38
N HIS A 236 -18.34 -24.89 -12.39
CA HIS A 236 -18.18 -23.79 -13.35
C HIS A 236 -18.32 -24.30 -14.79
N PRO A 237 -19.56 -24.60 -15.26
CA PRO A 237 -19.80 -25.25 -16.56
C PRO A 237 -19.37 -24.44 -17.77
N ASP A 238 -19.26 -23.12 -17.63
CA ASP A 238 -18.89 -22.17 -18.68
C ASP A 238 -17.49 -21.56 -18.44
N GLY A 239 -16.73 -22.11 -17.49
CA GLY A 239 -15.52 -21.49 -16.99
C GLY A 239 -15.80 -20.37 -15.98
N PHE A 240 -14.74 -19.75 -15.47
CA PHE A 240 -14.84 -18.75 -14.41
C PHE A 240 -13.64 -17.81 -14.37
N LEU A 241 -13.85 -16.62 -13.82
CA LEU A 241 -12.79 -15.67 -13.49
C LEU A 241 -12.54 -15.73 -11.98
N PRO A 242 -11.43 -16.33 -11.52
CA PRO A 242 -11.05 -16.19 -10.12
C PRO A 242 -10.85 -14.72 -9.77
N ILE A 243 -11.37 -14.30 -8.63
CA ILE A 243 -11.24 -12.94 -8.11
C ILE A 243 -10.42 -12.98 -6.82
N LEU A 244 -9.34 -12.21 -6.78
CA LEU A 244 -8.64 -11.92 -5.53
C LEU A 244 -9.44 -10.87 -4.78
N GLU A 245 -9.92 -11.22 -3.59
CA GLU A 245 -10.59 -10.33 -2.67
C GLU A 245 -9.67 -10.04 -1.49
N ASN A 246 -9.19 -8.81 -1.39
CA ASN A 246 -8.19 -8.45 -0.42
C ASN A 246 -8.79 -7.53 0.63
N THR A 247 -8.67 -7.91 1.90
CA THR A 247 -9.08 -7.07 3.03
C THR A 247 -7.86 -6.42 3.67
N LEU A 248 -7.77 -5.10 3.54
CA LEU A 248 -6.74 -4.27 4.17
C LEU A 248 -7.29 -3.63 5.45
N GLN A 249 -6.56 -3.75 6.55
CA GLN A 249 -6.83 -3.04 7.78
C GLN A 249 -5.59 -2.29 8.25
N ASP A 250 -5.72 -0.99 8.53
CA ASP A 250 -4.66 -0.18 9.11
C ASP A 250 -5.15 0.47 10.40
N VAL A 251 -4.35 0.35 11.45
CA VAL A 251 -4.58 1.04 12.73
C VAL A 251 -3.37 1.90 13.05
N SER A 252 -3.58 3.14 13.45
CA SER A 252 -2.51 3.98 13.96
C SER A 252 -2.94 4.87 15.11
N ALA A 253 -2.01 5.08 16.02
CA ALA A 253 -2.15 6.01 17.11
C ALA A 253 -0.78 6.62 17.42
N ALA A 254 -0.77 7.91 17.72
CA ALA A 254 0.38 8.65 18.17
C ALA A 254 -0.05 9.54 19.32
N ALA A 255 0.79 9.66 20.33
CA ALA A 255 0.61 10.59 21.42
C ALA A 255 1.97 11.16 21.82
N GLY A 256 2.00 12.41 22.22
CA GLY A 256 3.23 13.03 22.69
C GLY A 256 3.00 14.29 23.51
N VAL A 257 4.06 14.69 24.19
CA VAL A 257 4.11 15.91 25.00
C VAL A 257 5.33 16.69 24.57
N LYS A 258 5.12 17.97 24.24
CA LYS A 258 6.17 18.90 23.91
C LYS A 258 6.08 20.16 24.77
N GLY A 259 7.22 20.79 25.03
CA GLY A 259 7.27 21.96 25.90
C GLY A 259 8.69 22.48 26.03
N THR A 260 8.95 23.17 27.14
CA THR A 260 10.29 23.67 27.47
C THR A 260 10.70 23.23 28.87
N VAL A 261 11.99 22.91 29.03
CA VAL A 261 12.64 22.63 30.31
C VAL A 261 13.94 23.42 30.37
N GLY A 262 13.95 24.48 31.19
CA GLY A 262 15.02 25.46 31.16
C GLY A 262 15.16 26.12 29.79
N ALA A 263 16.34 26.03 29.18
CA ALA A 263 16.63 26.58 27.85
C ALA A 263 16.39 25.58 26.70
N TRP A 264 15.93 24.36 27.00
CA TRP A 264 15.69 23.32 26.01
C TRP A 264 14.20 23.19 25.71
N ALA A 265 13.84 23.18 24.44
CA ALA A 265 12.56 22.62 24.02
C ALA A 265 12.69 21.10 23.98
N TYR A 266 11.63 20.38 24.35
CA TYR A 266 11.57 18.93 24.28
C TYR A 266 10.33 18.45 23.53
N ASP A 267 10.43 17.27 22.93
CA ASP A 267 9.30 16.52 22.38
C ASP A 267 9.50 15.04 22.72
N PHE A 268 8.58 14.48 23.51
CA PHE A 268 8.51 13.06 23.80
C PHE A 268 7.26 12.48 23.15
N SER A 269 7.40 11.37 22.42
CA SER A 269 6.27 10.75 21.74
C SER A 269 6.36 9.25 21.63
N GLU A 270 5.20 8.61 21.58
CA GLU A 270 5.01 7.21 21.24
C GLU A 270 4.11 7.13 20.01
N THR A 271 4.50 6.33 19.01
CA THR A 271 3.65 5.97 17.89
C THR A 271 3.48 4.47 17.81
N PHE A 272 2.26 4.03 17.55
CA PHE A 272 1.90 2.64 17.32
C PHE A 272 1.17 2.51 15.99
N GLY A 273 1.42 1.40 15.31
CA GLY A 273 0.92 1.18 13.97
C GLY A 273 0.81 -0.30 13.61
N THR A 274 -0.30 -0.70 12.99
CA THR A 274 -0.44 -2.03 12.40
C THR A 274 -1.03 -1.96 11.00
N ASN A 275 -0.62 -2.91 10.17
CA ASN A 275 -1.21 -3.18 8.86
C ASN A 275 -1.46 -4.69 8.74
N SER A 276 -2.68 -5.06 8.36
CA SER A 276 -3.08 -6.43 8.03
C SER A 276 -3.54 -6.46 6.58
N PHE A 277 -2.99 -7.38 5.80
CA PHE A 277 -3.35 -7.61 4.41
C PHE A 277 -3.81 -9.06 4.27
N ASP A 278 -5.11 -9.24 4.26
CA ASP A 278 -5.76 -10.53 4.14
C ASP A 278 -6.03 -10.87 2.67
N TRP A 279 -5.81 -12.13 2.30
CA TRP A 279 -6.02 -12.63 0.95
C TRP A 279 -7.21 -13.59 0.93
N GLY A 280 -8.27 -13.18 0.28
CA GLY A 280 -9.38 -14.03 -0.13
C GLY A 280 -9.30 -14.36 -1.62
N VAL A 281 -9.83 -15.52 -2.00
CA VAL A 281 -10.01 -15.91 -3.40
C VAL A 281 -11.44 -16.38 -3.60
N ILE A 282 -12.24 -15.58 -4.29
CA ILE A 282 -13.65 -15.89 -4.56
C ILE A 282 -13.85 -16.25 -6.04
N GLN A 283 -15.00 -16.86 -6.34
CA GLN A 283 -15.32 -17.37 -7.68
C GLN A 283 -14.20 -18.29 -8.20
N SER A 284 -13.78 -19.26 -7.39
CA SER A 284 -12.64 -20.13 -7.70
C SER A 284 -13.00 -21.61 -7.54
N ASN A 285 -12.02 -22.48 -7.70
CA ASN A 285 -12.05 -23.87 -7.27
C ASN A 285 -10.63 -24.36 -6.95
N ASN A 286 -10.50 -25.44 -6.20
CA ASN A 286 -9.32 -26.29 -6.13
C ASN A 286 -9.62 -27.56 -6.94
N THR A 287 -9.02 -27.70 -8.13
CA THR A 287 -9.37 -28.82 -9.03
C THR A 287 -8.99 -30.17 -8.46
N SER A 288 -7.95 -30.23 -7.63
CA SER A 288 -7.57 -31.47 -6.94
C SER A 288 -8.57 -31.94 -5.89
N MET A 289 -9.64 -31.19 -5.63
CA MET A 289 -10.77 -31.59 -4.77
C MET A 289 -12.01 -32.03 -5.56
N GLY A 290 -12.02 -31.87 -6.89
CA GLY A 290 -13.17 -32.20 -7.73
C GLY A 290 -14.45 -31.47 -7.29
N ASP A 291 -15.58 -32.20 -7.27
CA ASP A 291 -16.91 -31.67 -6.94
C ASP A 291 -17.04 -31.15 -5.50
N ASP A 292 -16.15 -31.57 -4.60
CA ASP A 292 -16.13 -31.14 -3.20
C ASP A 292 -15.39 -29.81 -2.98
N SER A 293 -14.87 -29.20 -4.05
CA SER A 293 -14.16 -27.92 -3.96
C SER A 293 -15.05 -26.78 -3.46
N PRO A 294 -14.59 -25.98 -2.49
CA PRO A 294 -15.16 -24.66 -2.21
C PRO A 294 -15.06 -23.72 -3.42
N THR A 295 -15.86 -22.65 -3.41
CA THR A 295 -15.80 -21.56 -4.40
C THR A 295 -15.19 -20.28 -3.87
N GLU A 296 -14.94 -20.22 -2.57
CA GLU A 296 -14.32 -19.11 -1.84
C GLU A 296 -13.26 -19.69 -0.93
N PHE A 297 -12.11 -19.01 -0.83
CA PHE A 297 -10.96 -19.46 -0.05
C PHE A 297 -10.35 -18.35 0.79
N ASP A 298 -10.03 -18.64 2.04
CA ASP A 298 -9.06 -17.88 2.82
C ASP A 298 -7.64 -18.32 2.41
N ALA A 299 -6.90 -17.42 1.77
CA ALA A 299 -5.54 -17.64 1.28
C ALA A 299 -4.46 -17.10 2.23
N GLY A 300 -4.85 -16.68 3.45
CA GLY A 300 -3.96 -16.30 4.53
C GLY A 300 -3.67 -14.80 4.60
N THR A 301 -2.96 -14.40 5.64
CA THR A 301 -2.82 -12.99 6.01
C THR A 301 -1.37 -12.58 6.21
N LEU A 302 -0.99 -11.42 5.66
CA LEU A 302 0.27 -10.74 5.99
C LEU A 302 0.01 -9.68 7.05
N LYS A 303 0.81 -9.64 8.12
CA LYS A 303 0.68 -8.65 9.19
C LYS A 303 2.00 -7.94 9.48
N PHE A 304 1.90 -6.66 9.80
CA PHE A 304 3.01 -5.84 10.25
C PHE A 304 2.58 -4.98 11.43
N ALA A 305 3.43 -4.88 12.46
CA ALA A 305 3.24 -3.99 13.59
C ALA A 305 4.52 -3.20 13.86
N GLN A 306 4.37 -1.94 14.27
CA GLN A 306 5.46 -1.06 14.62
C GLN A 306 5.10 -0.20 15.82
N ALA A 307 6.05 -0.09 16.76
CA ALA A 307 6.02 0.88 17.84
C ALA A 307 7.30 1.72 17.79
N THR A 308 7.19 3.04 17.94
CA THR A 308 8.34 3.96 17.96
C THR A 308 8.22 4.95 19.11
N THR A 309 9.20 4.94 19.99
CA THR A 309 9.38 5.93 21.05
C THR A 309 10.44 6.93 20.60
N ASN A 310 10.13 8.23 20.66
CA ASN A 310 11.07 9.32 20.37
C ASN A 310 11.21 10.24 21.58
N LEU A 311 12.43 10.71 21.79
CA LEU A 311 12.74 11.79 22.72
C LEU A 311 13.71 12.76 22.05
N ASP A 312 13.25 13.96 21.79
CA ASP A 312 13.98 15.00 21.07
C ASP A 312 14.15 16.25 21.94
N PHE A 313 15.31 16.89 21.86
CA PHE A 313 15.62 18.15 22.51
C PHE A 313 16.21 19.15 21.51
N PHE A 314 15.78 20.40 21.64
CA PHE A 314 16.20 21.49 20.76
C PHE A 314 16.63 22.70 21.59
N ARG A 315 17.72 23.35 21.17
CA ARG A 315 18.19 24.59 21.80
C ARG A 315 18.92 25.47 20.80
N SER A 316 18.63 26.76 20.83
CA SER A 316 19.45 27.78 20.19
C SER A 316 20.43 28.35 21.22
N MET A 317 21.73 28.33 20.89
CA MET A 317 22.82 28.77 21.75
C MET A 317 23.55 29.94 21.10
N ASP A 318 23.67 31.06 21.79
CA ASP A 318 24.53 32.14 21.34
C ASP A 318 26.00 31.72 21.53
N ILE A 319 26.75 31.68 20.42
CA ILE A 319 28.17 31.32 20.38
C ILE A 319 29.03 32.47 19.84
N GLY A 320 28.48 33.68 19.70
CA GLY A 320 29.17 34.85 19.16
C GLY A 320 29.31 34.87 17.63
N SER A 321 28.58 34.01 16.92
CA SER A 321 28.47 33.98 15.44
C SER A 321 27.36 34.91 14.91
N ALA A 322 27.16 34.95 13.59
CA ALA A 322 26.14 35.82 12.97
C ALA A 322 24.69 35.42 13.30
N SER A 323 24.44 34.16 13.67
CA SER A 323 23.20 33.70 14.31
C SER A 323 23.52 32.79 15.49
N PRO A 324 22.56 32.48 16.38
CA PRO A 324 22.71 31.38 17.32
C PRO A 324 23.02 30.06 16.61
N LEU A 325 23.73 29.16 17.30
CA LEU A 325 23.87 27.76 16.95
C LEU A 325 22.60 27.02 17.34
N ASN A 326 21.90 26.46 16.35
CA ASN A 326 20.80 25.54 16.59
C ASN A 326 21.36 24.15 16.85
N VAL A 327 20.98 23.57 17.98
CA VAL A 327 21.35 22.22 18.40
C VAL A 327 20.08 21.40 18.52
N ALA A 328 20.03 20.27 17.82
CA ALA A 328 19.04 19.23 18.05
C ALA A 328 19.74 17.93 18.45
N ILE A 329 19.26 17.28 19.50
CA ILE A 329 19.69 15.94 19.90
C ILE A 329 18.45 15.08 20.12
N GLY A 330 18.54 13.80 19.84
CA GLY A 330 17.42 12.92 20.11
C GLY A 330 17.77 11.45 20.13
N ALA A 331 16.84 10.68 20.67
CA ALA A 331 16.90 9.22 20.73
C ALA A 331 15.60 8.63 20.18
N GLU A 332 15.72 7.49 19.49
CA GLU A 332 14.61 6.72 18.96
C GLU A 332 14.79 5.26 19.39
N PHE A 333 13.71 4.65 19.91
CA PHE A 333 13.60 3.20 20.05
C PHE A 333 12.46 2.74 19.16
N ARG A 334 12.70 1.72 18.34
CA ARG A 334 11.70 1.14 17.44
C ARG A 334 11.61 -0.36 17.63
N TYR A 335 10.40 -0.88 17.68
CA TYR A 335 10.08 -2.29 17.60
C TYR A 335 9.24 -2.55 16.35
N ASP A 336 9.68 -3.49 15.51
CA ASP A 336 8.98 -3.95 14.32
C ASP A 336 8.65 -5.44 14.48
N ASN A 337 7.46 -5.86 14.04
CA ASN A 337 7.06 -7.27 13.96
C ASN A 337 6.40 -7.55 12.60
N TYR A 338 6.73 -8.70 12.01
CA TYR A 338 6.17 -9.16 10.75
C TYR A 338 5.71 -10.60 10.88
N LYS A 339 4.52 -10.88 10.36
CA LYS A 339 3.89 -12.20 10.45
C LYS A 339 3.27 -12.61 9.12
N ILE A 340 3.36 -13.89 8.79
CA ILE A 340 2.59 -14.57 7.75
C ILE A 340 1.73 -15.61 8.46
N GLU A 341 0.41 -15.49 8.33
CA GLU A 341 -0.54 -16.48 8.81
C GLU A 341 -1.02 -17.33 7.63
N PRO A 342 -1.05 -18.67 7.77
CA PRO A 342 -1.53 -19.54 6.71
C PRO A 342 -3.02 -19.32 6.46
N GLY A 343 -3.44 -19.55 5.22
CA GLY A 343 -4.84 -19.64 4.85
C GLY A 343 -5.48 -20.96 5.31
N GLU A 344 -6.72 -21.17 4.90
CA GLU A 344 -7.40 -22.43 5.17
C GLU A 344 -6.84 -23.58 4.32
N GLU A 345 -7.00 -24.81 4.79
CA GLU A 345 -6.40 -26.00 4.16
C GLU A 345 -6.81 -26.18 2.71
N ALA A 346 -8.10 -26.00 2.39
CA ALA A 346 -8.62 -26.16 1.04
C ALA A 346 -7.97 -25.22 0.00
N SER A 347 -7.39 -24.09 0.45
CA SER A 347 -6.72 -23.10 -0.39
C SER A 347 -5.41 -23.62 -1.00
N TYR A 348 -4.67 -24.50 -0.32
CA TYR A 348 -3.37 -25.02 -0.78
C TYR A 348 -3.29 -26.54 -0.85
N LEU A 349 -4.32 -27.26 -0.40
CA LEU A 349 -4.34 -28.72 -0.40
C LEU A 349 -4.23 -29.29 -1.83
N ASN A 350 -3.49 -30.39 -1.96
CA ASN A 350 -3.65 -31.32 -3.07
C ASN A 350 -4.59 -32.45 -2.62
N GLY A 351 -5.85 -32.43 -3.09
CA GLY A 351 -6.86 -33.42 -2.73
C GLY A 351 -6.74 -34.76 -3.46
N GLU A 352 -5.74 -34.91 -4.34
CA GLU A 352 -5.45 -36.12 -5.13
C GLU A 352 -6.58 -36.58 -6.07
N VAL A 353 -7.66 -35.81 -6.20
CA VAL A 353 -8.68 -36.05 -7.21
C VAL A 353 -8.10 -35.68 -8.58
N PRO A 354 -8.08 -36.59 -9.57
CA PRO A 354 -7.60 -36.27 -10.90
C PRO A 354 -8.57 -35.35 -11.64
N VAL A 355 -8.17 -34.85 -12.80
CA VAL A 355 -9.10 -34.17 -13.72
C VAL A 355 -10.29 -35.10 -14.00
N LEU A 356 -11.50 -34.63 -13.69
CA LEU A 356 -12.70 -35.49 -13.66
C LEU A 356 -13.20 -35.88 -15.05
N ASP A 357 -12.99 -35.02 -16.04
CA ASP A 357 -13.66 -35.11 -17.33
C ASP A 357 -12.87 -34.40 -18.46
N GLY A 358 -13.34 -34.52 -19.70
CA GLY A 358 -12.65 -33.98 -20.88
C GLY A 358 -11.50 -34.86 -21.39
N PRO A 359 -10.71 -34.38 -22.38
CA PRO A 359 -9.66 -35.18 -23.03
C PRO A 359 -8.54 -35.65 -22.09
N ASN A 360 -8.33 -34.96 -20.98
CA ASN A 360 -7.28 -35.24 -19.99
C ASN A 360 -7.85 -35.88 -18.71
N ALA A 361 -9.05 -36.47 -18.78
CA ALA A 361 -9.66 -37.13 -17.62
C ALA A 361 -8.74 -38.24 -17.08
N GLY A 362 -8.50 -38.24 -15.77
CA GLY A 362 -7.56 -39.15 -15.10
C GLY A 362 -6.13 -38.60 -14.94
N ASP A 363 -5.78 -37.48 -15.57
CA ASP A 363 -4.51 -36.81 -15.34
C ASP A 363 -4.47 -36.11 -13.98
N ALA A 364 -3.26 -35.81 -13.49
CA ALA A 364 -3.09 -35.05 -12.26
C ALA A 364 -3.71 -33.65 -12.37
N ALA A 365 -4.56 -33.29 -11.39
CA ALA A 365 -5.14 -31.96 -11.28
C ALA A 365 -4.18 -30.98 -10.59
N ALA A 366 -4.34 -29.69 -10.88
CA ALA A 366 -3.63 -28.63 -10.17
C ALA A 366 -4.10 -28.55 -8.71
N ALA A 367 -3.16 -28.42 -7.78
CA ALA A 367 -3.45 -28.27 -6.36
C ALA A 367 -3.73 -26.80 -6.00
N GLY A 368 -4.56 -26.60 -4.97
CA GLY A 368 -4.90 -25.30 -4.41
C GLY A 368 -5.90 -24.47 -5.23
N ALA A 369 -6.34 -23.38 -4.62
CA ALA A 369 -7.26 -22.43 -5.20
C ALA A 369 -6.69 -21.83 -6.49
N GLN A 370 -7.52 -21.73 -7.53
CA GLN A 370 -7.11 -21.05 -8.75
C GLN A 370 -6.80 -19.58 -8.49
N CYS A 371 -5.83 -19.06 -9.23
CA CYS A 371 -5.19 -17.75 -9.08
C CYS A 371 -4.14 -17.65 -7.96
N PHE A 372 -4.52 -17.94 -6.72
CA PHE A 372 -3.61 -17.81 -5.59
C PHE A 372 -3.92 -18.87 -4.51
N PRO A 373 -3.11 -19.93 -4.42
CA PRO A 373 -3.26 -20.95 -3.37
C PRO A 373 -2.96 -20.44 -1.94
N GLY A 374 -2.51 -19.19 -1.81
CA GLY A 374 -2.26 -18.59 -0.50
C GLY A 374 -0.96 -19.00 0.17
N TYR A 375 -0.97 -18.85 1.49
CA TYR A 375 0.11 -19.24 2.38
C TYR A 375 -0.24 -20.56 3.05
N SER A 376 0.62 -21.57 2.88
CA SER A 376 0.52 -22.82 3.64
C SER A 376 1.24 -22.68 5.00
N PRO A 377 1.08 -23.62 5.94
CA PRO A 377 1.87 -23.66 7.17
C PRO A 377 3.39 -23.65 6.95
N ARG A 378 3.86 -24.00 5.74
CA ARG A 378 5.29 -23.90 5.38
C ARG A 378 5.76 -22.46 5.15
N ASN A 379 4.84 -21.53 4.95
CA ASN A 379 5.12 -20.10 4.78
C ASN A 379 4.99 -19.31 6.08
N GLU A 380 4.44 -19.92 7.13
CA GLU A 380 4.20 -19.26 8.41
C GLU A 380 5.50 -18.68 8.97
N THR A 381 5.45 -17.43 9.41
CA THR A 381 6.56 -16.76 10.07
C THR A 381 6.03 -15.78 11.10
N ASP A 382 6.77 -15.60 12.18
CA ASP A 382 6.58 -14.53 13.16
C ASP A 382 7.97 -14.07 13.61
N THR A 383 8.36 -12.85 13.20
CA THR A 383 9.71 -12.32 13.42
C THR A 383 9.64 -10.89 13.90
N SER A 384 10.62 -10.49 14.71
CA SER A 384 10.68 -9.14 15.27
C SER A 384 12.09 -8.57 15.20
N ARG A 385 12.15 -7.23 15.25
CA ARG A 385 13.39 -6.45 15.23
C ARG A 385 13.24 -5.26 16.15
N THR A 386 14.31 -4.94 16.87
CA THR A 386 14.45 -3.66 17.55
C THR A 386 15.53 -2.81 16.89
N ASN A 387 15.34 -1.49 16.89
CA ASN A 387 16.35 -0.51 16.50
C ASN A 387 16.46 0.59 17.57
N ILE A 388 17.68 0.89 17.99
CA ILE A 388 17.99 2.05 18.85
C ILE A 388 18.79 3.04 18.03
N GLY A 389 18.32 4.28 17.94
CA GLY A 389 19.00 5.38 17.27
C GLY A 389 19.27 6.55 18.20
N VAL A 390 20.43 7.19 18.06
CA VAL A 390 20.74 8.49 18.69
C VAL A 390 21.33 9.43 17.65
N TYR A 391 20.94 10.70 17.70
CA TYR A 391 21.42 11.69 16.74
C TYR A 391 21.79 13.02 17.38
N VAL A 392 22.62 13.76 16.66
CA VAL A 392 22.93 15.17 16.90
C VAL A 392 22.90 15.92 15.56
N ASP A 393 22.30 17.10 15.56
CA ASP A 393 22.23 18.02 14.42
C ASP A 393 22.62 19.43 14.90
N LEU A 394 23.51 20.07 14.16
CA LEU A 394 24.06 21.38 14.44
C LEU A 394 23.90 22.26 13.21
N GLU A 395 23.26 23.41 13.34
CA GLU A 395 23.10 24.39 12.25
C GLU A 395 23.45 25.79 12.73
N ASN A 396 24.26 26.51 11.96
CA ASN A 396 24.69 27.86 12.31
C ASN A 396 25.00 28.73 11.08
N ASN A 397 24.64 30.01 11.14
CA ASN A 397 25.21 31.01 10.24
C ASN A 397 26.57 31.44 10.78
N LEU A 398 27.64 30.84 10.25
CA LEU A 398 29.03 31.20 10.58
C LEU A 398 29.30 32.67 10.24
N THR A 399 28.68 33.16 9.17
CA THR A 399 28.68 34.58 8.77
C THR A 399 27.27 34.97 8.32
N SER A 400 27.01 36.26 8.08
CA SER A 400 25.72 36.72 7.53
C SER A 400 25.38 36.15 6.15
N LYS A 401 26.35 35.54 5.45
CA LYS A 401 26.19 34.98 4.10
C LYS A 401 26.36 33.46 4.05
N PHE A 402 26.77 32.80 5.14
CA PHE A 402 27.17 31.40 5.09
C PHE A 402 26.55 30.59 6.22
N LEU A 403 25.58 29.76 5.84
CA LEU A 403 24.94 28.77 6.68
C LEU A 403 25.67 27.43 6.52
N VAL A 404 25.98 26.78 7.64
CA VAL A 404 26.55 25.44 7.68
C VAL A 404 25.70 24.56 8.59
N GLY A 405 25.45 23.34 8.14
CA GLY A 405 24.82 22.29 8.91
C GLY A 405 25.71 21.05 8.98
N VAL A 406 25.76 20.40 10.15
CA VAL A 406 26.42 19.11 10.34
C VAL A 406 25.54 18.25 11.24
N ALA A 407 25.28 17.01 10.81
CA ALA A 407 24.51 16.06 11.57
C ALA A 407 25.16 14.68 11.57
N GLY A 408 24.95 13.92 12.65
CA GLY A 408 25.43 12.56 12.81
C GLY A 408 24.42 11.70 13.55
N ARG A 409 24.33 10.43 13.18
CA ARG A 409 23.44 9.45 13.80
C ARG A 409 24.13 8.11 13.96
N PHE A 410 23.92 7.49 15.11
CA PHE A 410 24.23 6.09 15.36
C PHE A 410 22.93 5.29 15.40
N GLU A 411 22.91 4.11 14.78
CA GLU A 411 21.80 3.15 14.89
C GLU A 411 22.32 1.75 15.22
N ASN A 412 21.57 0.99 16.00
CA ASN A 412 21.82 -0.40 16.33
C ASN A 412 20.56 -1.24 16.13
N TYR A 413 20.61 -2.14 15.15
CA TYR A 413 19.57 -3.11 14.81
C TYR A 413 19.88 -4.46 15.47
N SER A 414 18.88 -5.11 16.06
CA SER A 414 19.04 -6.41 16.72
C SER A 414 19.50 -7.54 15.79
N ASP A 415 19.26 -7.42 14.48
CA ASP A 415 19.52 -8.45 13.47
C ASP A 415 20.52 -8.04 12.38
N PHE A 416 20.89 -6.75 12.30
CA PHE A 416 21.78 -6.22 11.25
C PHE A 416 23.02 -5.50 11.80
N GLY A 417 23.11 -5.32 13.12
CA GLY A 417 24.24 -4.68 13.77
C GLY A 417 24.15 -3.15 13.76
N SER A 418 25.30 -2.49 13.81
CA SER A 418 25.40 -1.04 14.03
C SER A 418 25.87 -0.27 12.80
N THR A 419 25.43 0.98 12.70
CA THR A 419 25.86 1.90 11.65
C THR A 419 26.03 3.32 12.20
N VAL A 420 26.86 4.11 11.52
CA VAL A 420 26.98 5.56 11.74
C VAL A 420 26.77 6.26 10.42
N THR A 421 25.81 7.19 10.40
CA THR A 421 25.54 8.04 9.24
C THR A 421 25.82 9.51 9.58
N GLY A 422 26.18 10.29 8.57
CA GLY A 422 26.53 11.69 8.75
C GLY A 422 26.10 12.52 7.56
N LYS A 423 25.92 13.82 7.80
CA LYS A 423 25.54 14.82 6.81
C LYS A 423 26.28 16.12 7.07
N ALA A 424 26.74 16.76 6.01
CA ALA A 424 27.23 18.13 6.02
C ALA A 424 26.56 18.93 4.90
N THR A 425 26.09 20.13 5.21
CA THR A 425 25.42 21.04 4.27
C THR A 425 26.01 22.44 4.37
N GLY A 426 25.94 23.16 3.25
CA GLY A 426 26.30 24.56 3.17
C GLY A 426 25.35 25.32 2.26
N ARG A 427 24.97 26.53 2.68
CA ARG A 427 24.30 27.52 1.83
C ARG A 427 25.08 28.82 1.88
N PHE A 428 25.60 29.26 0.73
CA PHE A 428 26.34 30.50 0.58
C PHE A 428 25.55 31.51 -0.26
N GLU A 429 25.33 32.69 0.30
CA GLU A 429 24.62 33.79 -0.35
C GLU A 429 25.60 34.65 -1.15
N LEU A 430 25.52 34.57 -2.48
CA LEU A 430 26.33 35.37 -3.39
C LEU A 430 25.79 36.81 -3.45
N THR A 431 24.48 36.93 -3.62
CA THR A 431 23.69 38.17 -3.58
C THR A 431 22.37 37.91 -2.85
N PRO A 432 21.61 38.94 -2.44
CA PRO A 432 20.30 38.73 -1.80
C PRO A 432 19.32 37.88 -2.63
N GLU A 433 19.48 37.86 -3.95
CA GLU A 433 18.64 37.11 -4.90
C GLU A 433 19.24 35.75 -5.31
N LEU A 434 20.52 35.49 -5.02
CA LEU A 434 21.24 34.32 -5.49
C LEU A 434 22.04 33.64 -4.39
N ALA A 435 21.72 32.37 -4.12
CA ALA A 435 22.45 31.53 -3.20
C ALA A 435 22.86 30.19 -3.84
N LEU A 436 24.05 29.72 -3.48
CA LEU A 436 24.53 28.37 -3.78
C LEU A 436 24.26 27.47 -2.58
N ARG A 437 23.80 26.25 -2.85
CA ARG A 437 23.62 25.21 -1.82
C ARG A 437 24.36 23.94 -2.24
N GLY A 438 24.94 23.26 -1.26
CA GLY A 438 25.61 21.98 -1.44
C GLY A 438 25.49 21.12 -0.20
N GLY A 439 25.53 19.81 -0.37
CA GLY A 439 25.50 18.87 0.75
C GLY A 439 26.09 17.52 0.37
N VAL A 440 26.66 16.86 1.37
CA VAL A 440 27.16 15.49 1.28
C VAL A 440 26.60 14.70 2.46
N SER A 441 26.13 13.49 2.23
CA SER A 441 25.59 12.63 3.28
C SER A 441 25.85 11.16 3.01
N SER A 442 26.08 10.39 4.07
CA SER A 442 25.97 8.93 4.02
C SER A 442 24.58 8.49 4.49
N GLY A 443 24.17 7.32 4.04
CA GLY A 443 22.90 6.70 4.45
C GLY A 443 23.06 5.19 4.51
N PHE A 444 22.27 4.56 5.37
CA PHE A 444 22.25 3.12 5.57
C PHE A 444 20.80 2.68 5.71
N ARG A 445 20.43 1.51 5.18
CA ARG A 445 19.10 0.93 5.40
C ARG A 445 19.19 -0.59 5.47
N ALA A 446 18.86 -1.14 6.65
CA ALA A 446 18.63 -2.57 6.79
C ALA A 446 17.38 -2.98 5.98
N PRO A 447 17.39 -4.13 5.28
CA PRO A 447 16.19 -4.67 4.64
C PRO A 447 15.04 -4.75 5.65
N SER A 448 13.81 -4.38 5.28
CA SER A 448 12.66 -4.49 6.18
C SER A 448 12.39 -5.96 6.53
N LEU A 449 11.67 -6.21 7.62
CA LEU A 449 11.33 -7.58 8.02
C LEU A 449 10.58 -8.32 6.90
N ALA A 450 9.61 -7.68 6.25
CA ALA A 450 8.91 -8.32 5.15
C ALA A 450 9.85 -8.56 3.94
N GLN A 451 10.82 -7.68 3.66
CA GLN A 451 11.83 -7.94 2.62
C GLN A 451 12.73 -9.14 2.92
N ALA A 452 13.03 -9.38 4.20
CA ALA A 452 13.92 -10.46 4.63
C ALA A 452 13.22 -11.80 4.85
N TYR A 453 11.94 -11.77 5.25
CA TYR A 453 11.21 -12.95 5.73
C TYR A 453 9.94 -13.27 4.94
N TYR A 454 9.60 -12.50 3.90
CA TYR A 454 8.51 -12.89 3.00
C TYR A 454 8.84 -14.21 2.30
N SER A 455 7.87 -15.13 2.32
CA SER A 455 7.93 -16.36 1.54
C SER A 455 6.58 -16.66 0.91
N SER A 456 6.61 -17.26 -0.28
CA SER A 456 5.46 -17.84 -0.95
C SER A 456 5.94 -19.08 -1.69
N ILE A 457 5.16 -20.16 -1.63
CA ILE A 457 5.44 -21.40 -2.35
C ILE A 457 4.39 -21.53 -3.44
N ALA A 458 4.84 -21.52 -4.69
CA ALA A 458 4.01 -21.89 -5.83
C ALA A 458 4.33 -23.34 -6.20
N THR A 459 3.30 -24.17 -6.29
CA THR A 459 3.38 -25.59 -6.71
C THR A 459 2.93 -25.79 -8.13
#